data_AF-A0AAX3BB58-F1
#
_entry.id   AF-A0AAX3BB58-F1
#
_cell.length_a   1.000
_cell.length_b   1.000
_cell.length_c   1.000
_cell.angle_alpha   90.00
_cell.angle_beta   90.00
_cell.angle_gamma   90.00
#
_symmetry.space_group_name_H-M   'P 1'
#
loop_
_entity.id
_entity.type
_entity.pdbx_description
1 polymer ?
#
loop_
_entity_poly.entity_id
_entity_poly.type
_entity_poly.pdbx_seq_one_letter_code
_entity_poly.pdbx_strand_id
1 'polypeptide(L)'
;MHEGLHLDQHEWLAANGLEADDITLERMAYEQSTMTLALLQANFGLGVGGSKYEDVALAGAYFALSGDKELVGITDDGRSLSLSDLLGKKNTEKLAKMFFEYYCPKVEKWQKWAKEGKIENFTEQEKNELKLFYTLLAIGGKFGLGYPEAGDLLLNYLKGEKAKGLEGTPPYLISPEPYKNSVIVQDAMSRMKQFILKDLQDGVLDRKSWSSKNLLFPMKGRDVNKLGNFKREGYLASEQTANPRLKFMNNIFPLYVNVRVLDKNTVELEWIVEDEYIFKSYREDPTVYTDLPVGNYTFRLDDGLSQFLEELGIAKRFWYKASWKEVWKWK
;
A
#
# COMPACT_ATOMS: atom_id res chain seq x y z
N MET A 1 -17.90 2.57 25.88
CA MET A 1 -17.22 1.56 25.03
C MET A 1 -16.25 2.25 24.05
N HIS A 2 -15.53 3.28 24.52
CA HIS A 2 -14.59 4.11 23.73
C HIS A 2 -13.12 3.73 23.96
N GLU A 3 -12.81 2.84 24.90
CA GLU A 3 -11.43 2.65 25.37
C GLU A 3 -10.52 1.87 24.41
N GLY A 4 -11.06 0.92 23.62
CA GLY A 4 -10.22 0.00 22.85
C GLY A 4 -9.44 0.60 21.68
N LEU A 5 -9.99 1.63 21.01
CA LEU A 5 -9.35 2.27 19.84
C LEU A 5 -8.39 3.41 20.24
N HIS A 6 -8.67 4.06 21.39
CA HIS A 6 -7.74 5.01 21.99
C HIS A 6 -6.48 4.27 22.45
N LEU A 7 -6.62 3.08 23.03
CA LEU A 7 -5.48 2.25 23.43
C LEU A 7 -4.55 1.92 22.26
N ASP A 8 -5.05 1.44 21.11
CA ASP A 8 -4.18 1.07 19.97
C ASP A 8 -3.46 2.27 19.32
N GLN A 9 -4.08 3.45 19.28
CA GLN A 9 -3.46 4.67 18.71
C GLN A 9 -2.49 5.34 19.68
N HIS A 10 -2.83 5.35 20.98
CA HIS A 10 -1.89 5.79 22.02
C HIS A 10 -0.70 4.84 22.13
N GLU A 11 -0.91 3.53 22.04
CA GLU A 11 0.17 2.53 22.03
C GLU A 11 1.07 2.71 20.80
N TRP A 12 0.50 2.96 19.62
CA TRP A 12 1.28 3.24 18.41
C TRP A 12 2.05 4.56 18.51
N LEU A 13 1.42 5.63 18.99
CA LEU A 13 2.08 6.94 19.15
C LEU A 13 3.17 6.91 20.24
N ALA A 14 2.90 6.27 21.38
CA ALA A 14 3.87 6.06 22.45
C ALA A 14 5.04 5.17 22.00
N ALA A 15 4.78 4.12 21.22
CA ALA A 15 5.82 3.30 20.60
C ALA A 15 6.69 4.07 19.58
N ASN A 16 6.24 5.24 19.13
CA ASN A 16 6.94 6.11 18.18
C ASN A 16 7.36 7.46 18.78
N GLY A 17 7.29 7.62 20.11
CA GLY A 17 7.76 8.82 20.82
C GLY A 17 6.96 10.09 20.55
N LEU A 18 5.72 9.94 20.12
CA LEU A 18 4.78 11.04 19.86
C LEU A 18 3.67 10.99 20.90
N GLU A 19 3.30 12.14 21.46
CA GLU A 19 2.09 12.28 22.27
C GLU A 19 1.12 13.18 21.50
N ALA A 20 -0.10 12.69 21.29
CA ALA A 20 -1.22 13.49 20.81
C ALA A 20 -2.32 13.38 21.86
N ASP A 21 -2.87 14.52 22.29
CA ASP A 21 -4.01 14.48 23.21
C ASP A 21 -5.22 13.83 22.54
N ASP A 22 -6.12 13.27 23.36
CA ASP A 22 -7.33 12.60 22.87
C ASP A 22 -8.15 13.49 21.93
N ILE A 23 -8.13 14.81 22.16
CA ILE A 23 -8.84 15.80 21.35
C ILE A 23 -8.23 15.91 19.94
N THR A 24 -6.91 15.82 19.82
CA THR A 24 -6.18 15.87 18.55
C THR A 24 -6.37 14.59 17.74
N LEU A 25 -6.35 13.43 18.40
CA LEU A 25 -6.66 12.14 17.79
C LEU A 25 -8.12 12.07 17.31
N GLU A 26 -9.07 12.51 18.14
CA GLU A 26 -10.48 12.64 17.75
C GLU A 26 -10.65 13.58 16.57
N ARG A 27 -9.93 14.71 16.54
CA ARG A 27 -10.00 15.69 15.46
C ARG A 27 -9.41 15.17 14.14
N MET A 28 -8.31 14.42 14.17
CA MET A 28 -7.74 13.80 12.97
C MET A 28 -8.65 12.73 12.38
N ALA A 29 -9.27 11.91 13.23
CA ALA A 29 -10.25 10.91 12.81
C ALA A 29 -11.55 11.58 12.31
N TYR A 30 -11.99 12.65 12.96
CA TYR A 30 -13.09 13.50 12.53
C TYR A 30 -12.82 14.13 11.16
N GLU A 31 -11.63 14.68 10.89
CA GLU A 31 -11.30 15.27 9.59
C GLU A 31 -11.28 14.21 8.45
N GLN A 32 -10.81 12.98 8.71
CA GLN A 32 -10.82 11.88 7.73
C GLN A 32 -12.23 11.33 7.44
N SER A 33 -13.08 11.20 8.47
CA SER A 33 -14.49 10.85 8.28
C SER A 33 -15.24 11.98 7.60
N THR A 34 -14.99 13.24 7.97
CA THR A 34 -15.61 14.40 7.33
C THR A 34 -15.24 14.50 5.85
N MET A 35 -14.03 14.09 5.45
CA MET A 35 -13.62 14.05 4.03
C MET A 35 -14.34 12.94 3.26
N THR A 36 -14.49 11.75 3.87
CA THR A 36 -15.27 10.64 3.31
C THR A 36 -16.76 10.99 3.23
N LEU A 37 -17.29 11.60 4.29
CA LEU A 37 -18.66 12.10 4.38
C LEU A 37 -18.93 13.24 3.39
N ALA A 38 -17.99 14.17 3.23
CA ALA A 38 -18.10 15.24 2.26
C ALA A 38 -18.04 14.71 0.83
N LEU A 39 -17.24 13.68 0.55
CA LEU A 39 -17.23 13.00 -0.76
C LEU A 39 -18.56 12.25 -1.01
N LEU A 40 -19.14 11.63 0.02
CA LEU A 40 -20.43 10.97 -0.07
C LEU A 40 -21.59 11.97 -0.20
N GLN A 41 -21.54 13.10 0.52
CA GLN A 41 -22.54 14.15 0.48
C GLN A 41 -22.47 14.96 -0.82
N ALA A 42 -21.26 15.30 -1.30
CA ALA A 42 -21.08 16.09 -2.52
C ALA A 42 -21.43 15.31 -3.79
N ASN A 43 -21.19 13.99 -3.82
CA ASN A 43 -21.49 13.17 -5.01
C ASN A 43 -22.86 12.47 -4.93
N PHE A 44 -23.41 12.26 -3.73
CA PHE A 44 -24.61 11.44 -3.54
C PHE A 44 -25.67 12.03 -2.57
N GLY A 45 -25.45 13.20 -1.98
CA GLY A 45 -26.46 13.92 -1.18
C GLY A 45 -26.75 13.33 0.20
N LEU A 46 -25.88 12.49 0.75
CA LEU A 46 -26.09 11.81 2.03
C LEU A 46 -25.40 12.51 3.21
N GLY A 47 -26.13 12.70 4.31
CA GLY A 47 -25.57 13.06 5.61
C GLY A 47 -25.53 11.83 6.52
N VAL A 48 -24.41 11.60 7.22
CA VAL A 48 -24.28 10.46 8.14
C VAL A 48 -23.86 11.00 9.51
N GLY A 49 -24.59 10.63 10.56
CA GLY A 49 -24.32 11.03 11.93
C GLY A 49 -23.86 9.86 12.81
N GLY A 50 -22.69 10.00 13.42
CA GLY A 50 -22.37 9.31 14.69
C GLY A 50 -22.13 7.80 14.68
N SER A 51 -21.48 7.22 13.66
CA SER A 51 -20.94 5.84 13.71
C SER A 51 -19.41 5.82 13.57
N LYS A 52 -18.77 4.68 13.87
CA LYS A 52 -17.30 4.58 13.85
C LYS A 52 -16.78 4.74 12.42
N TYR A 53 -15.56 5.25 12.30
CA TYR A 53 -14.90 5.70 11.07
C TYR A 53 -14.93 4.69 9.90
N GLU A 54 -14.86 3.39 10.21
CA GLU A 54 -14.92 2.29 9.25
C GLU A 54 -16.36 2.01 8.77
N ASP A 55 -17.36 2.20 9.63
CA ASP A 55 -18.78 1.99 9.34
C ASP A 55 -19.25 2.91 8.22
N VAL A 56 -18.79 4.16 8.23
CA VAL A 56 -19.14 5.19 7.23
C VAL A 56 -18.51 4.90 5.87
N ALA A 57 -17.27 4.42 5.85
CA ALA A 57 -16.57 4.07 4.60
C ALA A 57 -17.18 2.82 3.95
N LEU A 58 -17.50 1.80 4.75
CA LEU A 58 -18.17 0.57 4.29
C LEU A 58 -19.63 0.83 3.89
N ALA A 59 -20.39 1.61 4.66
CA ALA A 59 -21.76 1.99 4.31
C ALA A 59 -21.81 2.91 3.08
N GLY A 60 -20.86 3.83 2.95
CA GLY A 60 -20.71 4.67 1.76
C GLY A 60 -20.36 3.86 0.50
N ALA A 61 -19.44 2.90 0.63
CA ALA A 61 -19.14 1.94 -0.44
C ALA A 61 -20.37 1.08 -0.79
N TYR A 62 -21.12 0.63 0.22
CA TYR A 62 -22.33 -0.16 0.03
C TYR A 62 -23.44 0.62 -0.69
N PHE A 63 -23.73 1.85 -0.24
CA PHE A 63 -24.74 2.70 -0.87
C PHE A 63 -24.36 3.08 -2.30
N ALA A 64 -23.09 3.42 -2.54
CA ALA A 64 -22.58 3.69 -3.88
C ALA A 64 -22.71 2.48 -4.83
N LEU A 65 -22.74 1.26 -4.28
CA LEU A 65 -22.88 0.00 -5.02
C LEU A 65 -24.33 -0.47 -5.20
N SER A 66 -25.21 -0.26 -4.22
CA SER A 66 -26.56 -0.85 -4.21
C SER A 66 -27.67 0.12 -4.60
N GLY A 67 -27.50 1.43 -4.35
CA GLY A 67 -28.59 2.42 -4.45
C GLY A 67 -29.75 2.21 -3.46
N ASP A 68 -29.65 1.24 -2.57
CA ASP A 68 -30.74 0.80 -1.68
C ASP A 68 -30.43 1.20 -0.22
N LYS A 69 -31.29 2.07 0.33
CA LYS A 69 -31.13 2.67 1.67
C LYS A 69 -31.52 1.72 2.80
N GLU A 70 -32.45 0.80 2.55
CA GLU A 70 -33.00 -0.09 3.60
C GLU A 70 -31.98 -1.16 4.02
N LEU A 71 -31.14 -1.61 3.08
CA LEU A 71 -30.12 -2.62 3.32
C LEU A 71 -28.94 -2.13 4.17
N VAL A 72 -28.78 -0.82 4.33
CA VAL A 72 -27.70 -0.19 5.11
C VAL A 72 -28.12 0.07 6.56
N GLY A 73 -29.36 -0.29 6.93
CA GLY A 73 -29.90 0.01 8.26
C GLY A 73 -29.96 1.51 8.55
N ILE A 74 -29.98 2.36 7.51
CA ILE A 74 -30.13 3.80 7.66
C ILE A 74 -31.61 4.07 7.96
N THR A 75 -31.93 4.23 9.23
CA THR A 75 -33.22 4.76 9.68
C THR A 75 -33.36 6.22 9.23
N ASP A 76 -34.59 6.70 9.07
CA ASP A 76 -34.91 8.07 8.61
C ASP A 76 -34.30 9.18 9.49
N ASP A 77 -33.79 8.85 10.68
CA ASP A 77 -33.12 9.74 11.62
C ASP A 77 -31.58 9.69 11.56
N GLY A 78 -31.00 8.87 10.67
CA GLY A 78 -29.57 8.88 10.32
C GLY A 78 -28.62 8.34 11.39
N ARG A 79 -29.06 7.43 12.28
CA ARG A 79 -28.23 6.92 13.37
C ARG A 79 -28.14 5.38 13.45
N SER A 80 -26.89 4.94 13.58
CA SER A 80 -26.37 3.63 13.98
C SER A 80 -26.36 2.49 12.95
N LEU A 81 -25.17 2.26 12.40
CA LEU A 81 -24.74 0.96 11.86
C LEU A 81 -24.00 0.19 12.97
N SER A 82 -24.39 -1.06 13.20
CA SER A 82 -23.68 -2.00 14.07
C SER A 82 -22.81 -2.91 13.20
N LEU A 83 -21.48 -2.75 13.30
CA LEU A 83 -20.47 -3.51 12.57
C LEU A 83 -20.66 -5.04 12.74
N SER A 84 -21.13 -5.49 13.91
CA SER A 84 -21.41 -6.90 14.20
C SER A 84 -22.49 -7.52 13.32
N ASP A 85 -23.47 -6.72 12.87
CA ASP A 85 -24.58 -7.22 12.04
C ASP A 85 -24.17 -7.27 10.56
N LEU A 86 -23.27 -6.39 10.12
CA LEU A 86 -22.73 -6.37 8.75
C LEU A 86 -21.59 -7.37 8.52
N LEU A 87 -20.80 -7.67 9.54
CA LEU A 87 -19.60 -8.52 9.44
C LEU A 87 -19.83 -10.02 9.70
N GLY A 88 -21.08 -10.48 9.85
CA GLY A 88 -21.35 -11.92 9.79
C GLY A 88 -20.77 -12.51 8.49
N LYS A 89 -20.08 -13.66 8.55
CA LYS A 89 -19.40 -14.30 7.40
C LYS A 89 -20.27 -14.36 6.12
N LYS A 90 -21.58 -14.58 6.29
CA LYS A 90 -22.56 -14.66 5.20
C LYS A 90 -22.79 -13.31 4.51
N ASN A 91 -22.72 -12.21 5.26
CA ASN A 91 -22.86 -10.86 4.73
C ASN A 91 -21.57 -10.41 4.01
N THR A 92 -20.39 -10.76 4.52
CA THR A 92 -19.10 -10.49 3.86
C THR A 92 -18.94 -11.20 2.51
N GLU A 93 -19.37 -12.46 2.38
CA GLU A 93 -19.38 -13.16 1.08
C GLU A 93 -20.36 -12.54 0.09
N LYS A 94 -21.55 -12.15 0.55
CA LYS A 94 -22.55 -11.46 -0.28
C LYS A 94 -22.01 -10.12 -0.80
N LEU A 95 -21.32 -9.37 0.05
CA LEU A 95 -20.67 -8.10 -0.30
C LEU A 95 -19.56 -8.30 -1.34
N ALA A 96 -18.68 -9.26 -1.10
CA ALA A 96 -17.61 -9.62 -2.03
C ALA A 96 -18.18 -9.99 -3.41
N LYS A 97 -19.28 -10.77 -3.43
CA LYS A 97 -19.99 -11.12 -4.66
C LYS A 97 -20.56 -9.90 -5.37
N MET A 98 -21.29 -9.03 -4.67
CA MET A 98 -21.89 -7.83 -5.27
C MET A 98 -20.82 -6.89 -5.83
N PHE A 99 -19.73 -6.67 -5.09
CA PHE A 99 -18.59 -5.89 -5.55
C PHE A 99 -17.97 -6.52 -6.80
N PHE A 100 -17.80 -7.84 -6.82
CA PHE A 100 -17.28 -8.57 -7.97
C PHE A 100 -18.18 -8.44 -9.20
N GLU A 101 -19.48 -8.71 -9.06
CA GLU A 101 -20.45 -8.63 -10.15
C GLU A 101 -20.59 -7.20 -10.71
N TYR A 102 -20.45 -6.18 -9.87
CA TYR A 102 -20.52 -4.79 -10.29
C TYR A 102 -19.25 -4.33 -11.01
N TYR A 103 -18.06 -4.57 -10.43
CA TYR A 103 -16.81 -4.02 -10.96
C TYR A 103 -16.13 -4.92 -11.98
N CYS A 104 -16.30 -6.25 -11.96
CA CYS A 104 -15.63 -7.15 -12.92
C CYS A 104 -15.87 -6.74 -14.38
N PRO A 105 -17.12 -6.59 -14.87
CA PRO A 105 -17.35 -6.17 -16.25
C PRO A 105 -16.82 -4.76 -16.55
N LYS A 106 -16.81 -3.86 -15.57
CA LYS A 106 -16.25 -2.50 -15.72
C LYS A 106 -14.73 -2.52 -15.83
N VAL A 107 -14.05 -3.29 -15.00
CA VAL A 107 -12.59 -3.47 -15.05
C VAL A 107 -12.19 -4.10 -16.38
N GLU A 108 -12.88 -5.14 -16.85
CA GLU A 108 -12.63 -5.73 -18.16
C GLU A 108 -12.79 -4.71 -19.31
N LYS A 109 -13.86 -3.90 -19.25
CA LYS A 109 -14.11 -2.80 -20.19
C LYS A 109 -12.98 -1.75 -20.15
N TRP A 110 -12.60 -1.28 -18.97
CA TRP A 110 -11.54 -0.28 -18.79
C TRP A 110 -10.18 -0.80 -19.26
N GLN A 111 -9.81 -2.03 -18.90
CA GLN A 111 -8.58 -2.67 -19.38
C GLN A 111 -8.56 -2.78 -20.90
N LYS A 112 -9.69 -3.12 -21.53
CA LYS A 112 -9.79 -3.15 -22.99
C LYS A 112 -9.56 -1.75 -23.59
N TRP A 113 -10.23 -0.73 -23.08
CA TRP A 113 -10.07 0.64 -23.59
C TRP A 113 -8.65 1.18 -23.39
N ALA A 114 -8.05 0.93 -22.23
CA ALA A 114 -6.68 1.33 -21.92
C ALA A 114 -5.66 0.59 -22.82
N LYS A 115 -5.83 -0.72 -23.08
CA LYS A 115 -5.03 -1.48 -24.06
C LYS A 115 -5.11 -0.91 -25.46
N GLU A 116 -6.28 -0.44 -25.86
CA GLU A 116 -6.53 0.19 -27.16
C GLU A 116 -6.09 1.67 -27.20
N GLY A 117 -5.64 2.24 -26.08
CA GLY A 117 -5.22 3.64 -25.96
C GLY A 117 -6.37 4.66 -26.11
N LYS A 118 -7.62 4.24 -25.89
CA LYS A 118 -8.83 5.06 -26.10
C LYS A 118 -9.14 5.96 -24.91
N ILE A 119 -8.32 6.99 -24.69
CA ILE A 119 -8.49 7.97 -23.62
C ILE A 119 -9.88 8.63 -23.68
N GLU A 120 -10.39 8.88 -24.88
CA GLU A 120 -11.69 9.51 -25.14
C GLU A 120 -12.89 8.70 -24.61
N ASN A 121 -12.72 7.38 -24.38
CA ASN A 121 -13.77 6.55 -23.79
C ASN A 121 -13.90 6.76 -22.28
N PHE A 122 -12.90 7.34 -21.63
CA PHE A 122 -12.93 7.65 -20.19
C PHE A 122 -13.53 9.02 -19.97
N THR A 123 -14.87 9.09 -20.01
CA THR A 123 -15.61 10.27 -19.57
C THR A 123 -15.29 10.62 -18.12
N GLU A 124 -15.60 11.84 -17.68
CA GLU A 124 -15.38 12.22 -16.27
C GLU A 124 -16.11 11.31 -15.29
N GLN A 125 -17.28 10.78 -15.66
CA GLN A 125 -17.96 9.77 -14.87
C GLN A 125 -17.14 8.47 -14.77
N GLU A 126 -16.63 7.96 -15.89
CA GLU A 126 -15.83 6.73 -15.92
C GLU A 126 -14.51 6.91 -15.15
N LYS A 127 -13.88 8.08 -15.25
CA LYS A 127 -12.69 8.42 -14.45
C LYS A 127 -12.99 8.42 -12.95
N ASN A 128 -14.12 9.01 -12.54
CA ASN A 128 -14.53 9.03 -11.13
C ASN A 128 -14.86 7.63 -10.61
N GLU A 129 -15.53 6.81 -11.40
CA GLU A 129 -15.83 5.41 -11.04
C GLU A 129 -14.55 4.57 -10.96
N LEU A 130 -13.61 4.74 -11.89
CA LEU A 130 -12.31 4.07 -11.88
C LEU A 130 -11.47 4.50 -10.66
N LYS A 131 -11.43 5.80 -10.36
CA LYS A 131 -10.77 6.33 -9.16
C LYS A 131 -11.39 5.76 -7.88
N LEU A 132 -12.72 5.67 -7.83
CA LEU A 132 -13.44 5.08 -6.71
C LEU A 132 -13.07 3.60 -6.55
N PHE A 133 -13.07 2.83 -7.64
CA PHE A 133 -12.65 1.42 -7.61
C PHE A 133 -11.25 1.25 -6.99
N TYR A 134 -10.25 1.99 -7.46
CA TYR A 134 -8.89 1.92 -6.91
C TYR A 134 -8.81 2.41 -5.46
N THR A 135 -9.61 3.42 -5.09
CA THR A 135 -9.70 3.89 -3.70
C THR A 135 -10.27 2.81 -2.79
N LEU A 136 -11.31 2.10 -3.23
CA LEU A 136 -11.90 0.98 -2.50
C LEU A 136 -10.92 -0.19 -2.36
N LEU A 137 -10.12 -0.49 -3.39
CA LEU A 137 -9.03 -1.46 -3.29
C LEU A 137 -8.00 -1.05 -2.24
N ALA A 138 -7.59 0.22 -2.22
CA ALA A 138 -6.60 0.72 -1.28
C ALA A 138 -7.11 0.66 0.17
N ILE A 139 -8.35 1.07 0.41
CA ILE A 139 -9.00 0.99 1.72
C ILE A 139 -9.19 -0.48 2.14
N GLY A 140 -9.69 -1.33 1.24
CA GLY A 140 -9.89 -2.75 1.49
C GLY A 140 -8.59 -3.48 1.81
N GLY A 141 -7.51 -3.17 1.09
CA GLY A 141 -6.17 -3.68 1.39
C GLY A 141 -5.68 -3.21 2.76
N LYS A 142 -5.79 -1.91 3.05
CA LYS A 142 -5.30 -1.31 4.29
C LYS A 142 -6.01 -1.84 5.54
N PHE A 143 -7.34 -1.79 5.54
CA PHE A 143 -8.14 -2.06 6.74
C PHE A 143 -8.78 -3.46 6.74
N GLY A 144 -9.11 -4.00 5.56
CA GLY A 144 -9.79 -5.30 5.46
C GLY A 144 -8.83 -6.49 5.42
N LEU A 145 -7.74 -6.39 4.66
CA LEU A 145 -6.80 -7.50 4.44
C LEU A 145 -5.49 -7.39 5.25
N GLY A 146 -5.28 -6.28 5.96
CA GLY A 146 -4.07 -6.07 6.77
C GLY A 146 -2.83 -5.77 5.93
N TYR A 147 -2.98 -5.07 4.80
CA TYR A 147 -1.91 -4.60 3.92
C TYR A 147 -1.80 -3.07 3.96
N PRO A 148 -1.49 -2.46 5.13
CA PRO A 148 -1.53 -1.02 5.30
C PRO A 148 -0.56 -0.27 4.38
N GLU A 149 0.65 -0.79 4.16
CA GLU A 149 1.61 -0.13 3.28
C GLU A 149 1.18 -0.12 1.82
N ALA A 150 0.62 -1.23 1.32
CA ALA A 150 0.10 -1.31 -0.04
C ALA A 150 -1.05 -0.32 -0.25
N GLY A 151 -1.97 -0.25 0.72
CA GLY A 151 -3.07 0.72 0.68
C GLY A 151 -2.58 2.16 0.76
N ASP A 152 -1.58 2.46 1.60
CA ASP A 152 -1.01 3.81 1.72
C ASP A 152 -0.29 4.27 0.46
N LEU A 153 0.50 3.38 -0.17
CA LEU A 153 1.13 3.68 -1.45
C LEU A 153 0.09 3.96 -2.53
N LEU A 154 -0.94 3.12 -2.64
CA LEU A 154 -1.99 3.29 -3.63
C LEU A 154 -2.82 4.55 -3.39
N LEU A 155 -3.15 4.88 -2.13
CA LEU A 155 -3.84 6.13 -1.81
C LEU A 155 -2.98 7.36 -2.13
N ASN A 156 -1.67 7.30 -1.89
CA ASN A 156 -0.77 8.39 -2.27
C ASN A 156 -0.68 8.54 -3.80
N TYR A 157 -0.63 7.43 -4.55
CA TYR A 157 -0.66 7.42 -6.01
C TYR A 157 -1.89 8.14 -6.58
N LEU A 158 -3.07 7.87 -6.03
CA LEU A 158 -4.36 8.44 -6.46
C LEU A 158 -4.56 9.92 -6.06
N LYS A 159 -3.63 10.53 -5.31
CA LYS A 159 -3.62 11.98 -5.07
C LYS A 159 -3.16 12.78 -6.27
N GLY A 160 -2.59 12.12 -7.29
CA GLY A 160 -2.10 12.77 -8.50
C GLY A 160 -1.04 13.83 -8.17
N GLU A 161 -1.25 15.07 -8.62
CA GLU A 161 -0.33 16.18 -8.36
C GLU A 161 -0.16 16.54 -6.87
N LYS A 162 -1.06 16.07 -6.01
CA LYS A 162 -0.98 16.26 -4.55
C LYS A 162 -0.28 15.10 -3.83
N ALA A 163 0.25 14.12 -4.56
CA ALA A 163 1.03 13.04 -3.98
C ALA A 163 2.29 13.59 -3.29
N LYS A 164 2.69 12.97 -2.18
CA LYS A 164 4.01 13.21 -1.58
C LYS A 164 5.06 12.37 -2.33
N GLY A 165 6.32 12.81 -2.33
CA GLY A 165 7.39 12.08 -3.01
C GLY A 165 7.45 12.33 -4.52
N LEU A 166 6.81 13.37 -5.03
CA LEU A 166 6.97 13.77 -6.43
C LEU A 166 8.42 14.19 -6.71
N GLU A 167 8.82 14.15 -7.97
CA GLU A 167 10.16 14.56 -8.41
C GLU A 167 10.59 15.90 -7.79
N GLY A 168 11.80 15.94 -7.24
CA GLY A 168 12.34 17.11 -6.54
C GLY A 168 11.82 17.32 -5.12
N THR A 169 11.00 16.40 -4.58
CA THR A 169 10.51 16.44 -3.19
C THR A 169 11.03 15.25 -2.37
N PRO A 170 11.05 15.33 -1.03
CA PRO A 170 11.39 14.20 -0.18
C PRO A 170 10.46 12.99 -0.43
N PRO A 171 10.98 11.75 -0.43
CA PRO A 171 10.19 10.56 -0.70
C PRO A 171 9.06 10.36 0.33
N TYR A 172 7.97 9.74 -0.10
CA TYR A 172 6.88 9.34 0.78
C TYR A 172 7.35 8.23 1.73
N LEU A 173 7.30 8.48 3.04
CA LEU A 173 7.78 7.54 4.05
C LEU A 173 6.73 6.46 4.31
N ILE A 174 7.18 5.21 4.35
CA ILE A 174 6.36 4.04 4.71
C ILE A 174 7.03 3.22 5.81
N SER A 175 6.24 2.37 6.45
CA SER A 175 6.73 1.44 7.48
C SER A 175 7.79 0.49 6.92
N PRO A 176 8.92 0.28 7.64
CA PRO A 176 9.94 -0.69 7.25
C PRO A 176 9.59 -2.13 7.62
N GLU A 177 8.51 -2.37 8.37
CA GLU A 177 8.20 -3.69 8.92
C GLU A 177 8.04 -4.82 7.88
N PRO A 178 7.38 -4.61 6.72
CA PRO A 178 7.33 -5.66 5.70
C PRO A 178 8.71 -6.08 5.19
N TYR A 179 9.66 -5.14 5.13
CA TYR A 179 11.03 -5.40 4.72
C TYR A 179 11.83 -6.08 5.82
N LYS A 180 11.76 -5.61 7.07
CA LYS A 180 12.48 -6.19 8.22
C LYS A 180 12.14 -7.67 8.45
N ASN A 181 10.87 -8.03 8.21
CA ASN A 181 10.36 -9.38 8.41
C ASN A 181 10.52 -10.29 7.18
N SER A 182 11.10 -9.80 6.09
CA SER A 182 11.33 -10.57 4.87
C SER A 182 12.61 -11.40 4.95
N VAL A 183 12.51 -12.68 4.61
CA VAL A 183 13.63 -13.63 4.59
C VAL A 183 14.63 -13.25 3.49
N ILE A 184 14.16 -12.79 2.32
CA ILE A 184 15.04 -12.32 1.24
C ILE A 184 15.82 -11.07 1.64
N VAL A 185 15.17 -10.16 2.41
CA VAL A 185 15.84 -8.96 2.93
C VAL A 185 16.88 -9.35 3.98
N GLN A 186 16.54 -10.22 4.94
CA GLN A 186 17.47 -10.68 5.97
C GLN A 186 18.68 -11.40 5.39
N ASP A 187 18.49 -12.27 4.39
CA ASP A 187 19.60 -12.92 3.69
C ASP A 187 20.44 -11.92 2.89
N ALA A 188 19.81 -10.95 2.22
CA ALA A 188 20.52 -9.88 1.52
C ALA A 188 21.37 -9.05 2.50
N MET A 189 20.81 -8.66 3.65
CA MET A 189 21.51 -7.94 4.71
C MET A 189 22.72 -8.73 5.22
N SER A 190 22.54 -10.02 5.51
CA SER A 190 23.61 -10.91 5.98
C SER A 190 24.78 -10.99 5.00
N ARG A 191 24.48 -11.09 3.70
CA ARG A 191 25.49 -11.11 2.65
C ARG A 191 26.18 -9.76 2.48
N MET A 192 25.41 -8.67 2.45
CA MET A 192 25.97 -7.32 2.35
C MET A 192 26.90 -7.03 3.53
N LYS A 193 26.58 -7.49 4.75
CA LYS A 193 27.48 -7.41 5.92
C LYS A 193 28.83 -8.10 5.70
N GLN A 194 28.92 -9.16 4.90
CA GLN A 194 30.21 -9.81 4.61
C GLN A 194 31.13 -8.92 3.77
N PHE A 195 30.57 -8.16 2.82
CA PHE A 195 31.32 -7.16 2.05
C PHE A 195 31.76 -6.00 2.95
N ILE A 196 30.84 -5.49 3.78
CA ILE A 196 31.14 -4.42 4.75
C ILE A 196 32.25 -4.85 5.72
N LEU A 197 32.22 -6.10 6.21
CA LEU A 197 33.25 -6.66 7.09
C LEU A 197 34.63 -6.60 6.44
N LYS A 198 34.71 -7.02 5.17
CA LYS A 198 35.96 -7.02 4.41
C LYS A 198 36.50 -5.61 4.26
N ASP A 199 35.65 -4.66 3.86
CA ASP A 199 36.04 -3.26 3.67
C ASP A 199 36.47 -2.60 5.00
N LEU A 200 35.82 -2.96 6.12
CA LEU A 200 36.24 -2.55 7.46
C LEU A 200 37.61 -3.13 7.87
N GLN A 201 37.89 -4.38 7.52
CA GLN A 201 39.18 -5.03 7.78
C GLN A 201 40.31 -4.43 6.93
N ASP A 202 40.00 -4.06 5.69
CA ASP A 202 40.93 -3.46 4.73
C ASP A 202 41.14 -1.96 4.97
N GLY A 203 40.32 -1.33 5.82
CA GLY A 203 40.38 0.12 6.11
C GLY A 203 39.89 1.00 4.96
N VAL A 204 39.22 0.42 3.96
CA VAL A 204 38.73 1.06 2.75
C VAL A 204 37.21 1.10 2.81
N LEU A 205 36.66 1.88 3.75
CA LEU A 205 35.23 2.20 3.76
C LEU A 205 34.91 3.05 2.53
N ASP A 206 34.66 2.41 1.38
CA ASP A 206 34.06 3.09 0.24
C ASP A 206 32.62 3.45 0.62
N ARG A 207 32.42 4.71 1.00
CA ARG A 207 31.12 5.22 1.49
C ARG A 207 30.07 5.33 0.38
N LYS A 208 30.36 4.91 -0.85
CA LYS A 208 29.39 4.92 -1.96
C LYS A 208 28.42 3.74 -1.82
N SER A 209 27.17 4.10 -1.54
CA SER A 209 25.94 3.28 -1.48
C SER A 209 26.13 1.80 -1.86
N TRP A 210 26.46 0.99 -0.86
CA TRP A 210 26.35 -0.45 -0.96
C TRP A 210 24.89 -0.80 -1.23
N SER A 211 24.64 -1.42 -2.38
CA SER A 211 23.31 -1.83 -2.81
C SER A 211 23.30 -3.32 -3.12
N SER A 212 22.15 -3.96 -2.93
CA SER A 212 21.92 -5.35 -3.35
C SER A 212 22.21 -5.53 -4.85
N LYS A 213 21.90 -4.50 -5.64
CA LYS A 213 22.17 -4.42 -7.08
C LYS A 213 23.65 -4.59 -7.41
N ASN A 214 24.52 -3.94 -6.64
CA ASN A 214 25.95 -3.94 -6.90
C ASN A 214 26.68 -5.13 -6.23
N LEU A 215 26.24 -5.53 -5.04
CA LEU A 215 26.96 -6.51 -4.21
C LEU A 215 26.52 -7.96 -4.41
N LEU A 216 25.25 -8.18 -4.76
CA LEU A 216 24.65 -9.51 -4.72
C LEU A 216 24.36 -10.10 -6.11
N PHE A 217 24.67 -9.37 -7.19
CA PHE A 217 24.47 -9.85 -8.55
C PHE A 217 25.77 -10.38 -9.19
N PRO A 218 25.78 -11.53 -9.90
CA PRO A 218 24.67 -12.47 -10.12
C PRO A 218 24.51 -13.52 -9.01
N MET A 219 23.27 -13.73 -8.57
CA MET A 219 22.88 -14.85 -7.71
C MET A 219 21.73 -15.65 -8.33
N LYS A 220 21.81 -16.98 -8.28
CA LYS A 220 20.83 -17.90 -8.90
C LYS A 220 20.22 -18.85 -7.87
N GLY A 221 18.95 -19.19 -8.10
CA GLY A 221 18.30 -20.39 -7.57
C GLY A 221 17.75 -20.25 -6.15
N ARG A 222 16.44 -19.99 -6.03
CA ARG A 222 15.66 -19.99 -4.78
C ARG A 222 14.21 -20.37 -5.04
N ASP A 223 13.55 -20.92 -4.03
CA ASP A 223 12.10 -21.03 -4.00
C ASP A 223 11.49 -19.64 -3.80
N VAL A 224 10.93 -19.07 -4.88
CA VAL A 224 10.37 -17.71 -4.88
C VAL A 224 9.20 -17.57 -3.89
N ASN A 225 8.47 -18.65 -3.60
CA ASN A 225 7.30 -18.58 -2.72
C ASN A 225 7.69 -18.43 -1.24
N LYS A 226 8.84 -19.00 -0.86
CA LYS A 226 9.30 -19.08 0.54
C LYS A 226 10.51 -18.20 0.85
N LEU A 227 11.42 -18.02 -0.10
CA LEU A 227 12.75 -17.42 0.12
C LEU A 227 13.00 -16.19 -0.76
N GLY A 228 12.04 -15.81 -1.60
CA GLY A 228 12.20 -14.76 -2.60
C GLY A 228 13.25 -15.12 -3.65
N ASN A 229 13.67 -14.16 -4.46
CA ASN A 229 14.71 -14.39 -5.47
C ASN A 229 15.48 -13.11 -5.83
N PHE A 230 16.73 -13.25 -6.28
CA PHE A 230 17.48 -12.15 -6.89
C PHE A 230 17.16 -12.09 -8.39
N LYS A 231 16.71 -10.93 -8.87
CA LYS A 231 16.45 -10.70 -10.29
C LYS A 231 17.76 -10.40 -11.03
N ARG A 232 17.71 -10.43 -12.37
CA ARG A 232 18.87 -10.25 -13.27
C ARG A 232 19.60 -8.89 -13.14
N GLU A 233 19.06 -7.99 -12.34
CA GLU A 233 19.60 -6.65 -12.10
C GLU A 233 19.86 -6.41 -10.61
N GLY A 234 19.94 -7.48 -9.81
CA GLY A 234 20.19 -7.45 -8.36
C GLY A 234 19.10 -6.80 -7.50
N TYR A 235 17.92 -6.53 -8.09
CA TYR A 235 16.69 -6.31 -7.33
C TYR A 235 16.27 -7.58 -6.60
N LEU A 236 15.70 -7.38 -5.42
CA LEU A 236 15.11 -8.43 -4.60
C LEU A 236 13.66 -8.62 -5.03
N ALA A 237 13.24 -9.85 -5.28
CA ALA A 237 11.85 -10.22 -5.45
C ALA A 237 11.34 -10.87 -4.16
N SER A 238 10.20 -10.39 -3.66
CA SER A 238 9.64 -10.82 -2.38
C SER A 238 9.16 -12.27 -2.40
N GLU A 239 8.98 -12.83 -1.20
CA GLU A 239 8.32 -14.12 -1.01
C GLU A 239 6.84 -14.02 -1.43
N GLN A 240 6.42 -14.83 -2.39
CA GLN A 240 5.05 -14.71 -2.94
C GLN A 240 3.96 -15.19 -1.97
N THR A 241 4.31 -16.03 -1.00
CA THR A 241 3.35 -16.61 -0.05
C THR A 241 3.73 -16.31 1.39
N ALA A 242 5.03 -16.33 1.73
CA ALA A 242 5.46 -16.12 3.12
C ALA A 242 5.36 -14.65 3.60
N ASN A 243 5.36 -13.68 2.68
CA ASN A 243 5.23 -12.26 3.02
C ASN A 243 4.27 -11.53 2.06
N PRO A 244 2.95 -11.74 2.19
CA PRO A 244 1.95 -11.15 1.30
C PRO A 244 1.94 -9.61 1.38
N ARG A 245 2.26 -9.02 2.53
CA ARG A 245 2.36 -7.56 2.68
C ARG A 245 3.38 -6.97 1.71
N LEU A 246 4.58 -7.54 1.68
CA LEU A 246 5.64 -7.08 0.79
C LEU A 246 5.30 -7.35 -0.69
N LYS A 247 4.71 -8.51 -0.99
CA LYS A 247 4.24 -8.85 -2.35
C LYS A 247 3.28 -7.80 -2.92
N PHE A 248 2.26 -7.39 -2.15
CA PHE A 248 1.24 -6.45 -2.62
C PHE A 248 1.67 -4.98 -2.52
N MET A 249 2.70 -4.67 -1.72
CA MET A 249 3.24 -3.32 -1.59
C MET A 249 4.19 -2.98 -2.74
N ASN A 250 5.32 -3.70 -2.82
CA ASN A 250 6.25 -3.63 -3.94
C ASN A 250 7.00 -4.97 -4.02
N ASN A 251 6.64 -5.76 -5.03
CA ASN A 251 7.14 -7.12 -5.23
C ASN A 251 8.64 -7.17 -5.61
N ILE A 252 9.17 -6.10 -6.21
CA ILE A 252 10.55 -6.03 -6.71
C ILE A 252 11.16 -4.71 -6.25
N PHE A 253 12.25 -4.76 -5.46
CA PHE A 253 12.81 -3.56 -4.86
C PHE A 253 14.33 -3.65 -4.68
N PRO A 254 15.04 -2.52 -4.67
CA PRO A 254 16.44 -2.46 -4.30
C PRO A 254 16.61 -2.36 -2.77
N LEU A 255 17.72 -2.89 -2.24
CA LEU A 255 18.13 -2.67 -0.85
C LEU A 255 19.46 -1.93 -0.83
N TYR A 256 19.54 -0.86 -0.04
CA TYR A 256 20.73 -0.06 0.18
C TYR A 256 21.14 -0.10 1.65
N VAL A 257 22.41 0.20 1.91
CA VAL A 257 22.91 0.39 3.27
C VAL A 257 23.85 1.58 3.36
N ASN A 258 23.60 2.46 4.33
CA ASN A 258 24.53 3.47 4.79
C ASN A 258 25.23 2.96 6.05
N VAL A 259 26.54 3.20 6.15
CA VAL A 259 27.34 2.72 7.27
C VAL A 259 28.07 3.85 7.94
N ARG A 260 27.87 3.94 9.26
CA ARG A 260 28.52 4.91 10.13
C ARG A 260 29.34 4.17 11.17
N VAL A 261 30.65 4.38 11.17
CA VAL A 261 31.53 3.88 12.24
C VAL A 261 31.23 4.62 13.53
N LEU A 262 30.88 3.89 14.59
CA LEU A 262 30.66 4.44 15.92
C LEU A 262 31.93 4.34 16.77
N ASP A 263 32.61 3.18 16.71
CA ASP A 263 33.88 2.92 17.39
C ASP A 263 34.71 1.87 16.63
N LYS A 264 35.83 1.41 17.23
CA LYS A 264 36.78 0.47 16.61
C LYS A 264 36.14 -0.83 16.10
N ASN A 265 35.08 -1.33 16.76
CA ASN A 265 34.46 -2.63 16.46
C ASN A 265 32.93 -2.54 16.27
N THR A 266 32.37 -1.33 16.28
CA THR A 266 30.93 -1.10 16.20
C THR A 266 30.60 -0.14 15.06
N VAL A 267 29.62 -0.54 14.24
CA VAL A 267 29.05 0.29 13.19
C VAL A 267 27.53 0.39 13.34
N GLU A 268 26.96 1.54 13.00
CA GLU A 268 25.54 1.71 12.73
C GLU A 268 25.31 1.44 11.24
N LEU A 269 24.38 0.54 10.94
CA LEU A 269 23.90 0.25 9.60
C LEU A 269 22.49 0.82 9.47
N GLU A 270 22.29 1.73 8.51
CA GLU A 270 20.96 2.18 8.10
C GLU A 270 20.61 1.51 6.79
N TRP A 271 19.66 0.58 6.85
CA TRP A 271 19.10 -0.10 5.71
C TRP A 271 17.99 0.74 5.10
N ILE A 272 18.00 0.84 3.77
CA ILE A 272 17.10 1.71 3.04
C ILE A 272 16.53 0.95 1.85
N VAL A 273 15.22 1.02 1.69
CA VAL A 273 14.53 0.78 0.42
C VAL A 273 13.99 2.12 -0.04
N GLU A 274 14.45 2.58 -1.20
CA GLU A 274 14.01 3.82 -1.83
C GLU A 274 13.81 3.51 -3.31
N ASP A 275 12.58 3.67 -3.78
CA ASP A 275 12.17 3.24 -5.12
C ASP A 275 11.04 4.13 -5.64
N GLU A 276 10.83 4.12 -6.96
CA GLU A 276 9.72 4.81 -7.60
C GLU A 276 8.48 3.90 -7.58
N TYR A 277 7.36 4.41 -7.08
CA TYR A 277 6.08 3.72 -7.15
C TYR A 277 5.46 3.95 -8.53
N ILE A 278 5.75 3.00 -9.44
CA ILE A 278 5.32 3.00 -10.83
C ILE A 278 4.70 1.65 -11.21
N PHE A 279 3.80 1.68 -12.18
CA PHE A 279 3.23 0.49 -12.80
C PHE A 279 3.76 0.33 -14.22
N LYS A 280 3.88 -0.91 -14.68
CA LYS A 280 4.27 -1.18 -16.06
C LYS A 280 3.16 -0.81 -17.03
N SER A 281 3.51 -0.13 -18.12
CA SER A 281 2.53 0.18 -19.17
C SER A 281 2.18 -1.05 -20.01
N TYR A 282 1.02 -1.01 -20.68
CA TYR A 282 0.67 -2.02 -21.69
C TYR A 282 1.66 -2.10 -22.86
N ARG A 283 2.43 -1.02 -23.11
CA ARG A 283 3.46 -0.99 -24.16
C ARG A 283 4.74 -1.70 -23.73
N GLU A 284 5.07 -1.64 -22.44
CA GLU A 284 6.26 -2.28 -21.88
C GLU A 284 6.04 -3.78 -21.69
N ASP A 285 4.94 -4.16 -21.06
CA ASP A 285 4.64 -5.56 -20.75
C ASP A 285 3.13 -5.78 -20.54
N PRO A 286 2.40 -6.23 -21.56
CA PRO A 286 0.95 -6.43 -21.46
C PRO A 286 0.56 -7.66 -20.63
N THR A 287 1.54 -8.42 -20.11
CA THR A 287 1.31 -9.67 -19.38
C THR A 287 1.38 -9.51 -17.87
N VAL A 288 1.74 -8.33 -17.37
CA VAL A 288 1.88 -8.09 -15.92
C VAL A 288 0.53 -7.70 -15.34
N TYR A 289 0.13 -8.46 -14.32
CA TYR A 289 -1.10 -8.26 -13.59
C TYR A 289 -0.93 -8.67 -12.13
N THR A 290 -1.84 -8.16 -11.30
CA THR A 290 -2.03 -8.57 -9.91
C THR A 290 -3.37 -9.26 -9.75
N ASP A 291 -3.35 -10.49 -9.22
CA ASP A 291 -4.55 -11.18 -8.78
C ASP A 291 -4.93 -10.66 -7.38
N LEU A 292 -6.06 -9.97 -7.29
CA LEU A 292 -6.60 -9.35 -6.08
C LEU A 292 -7.74 -10.21 -5.52
N PRO A 293 -7.55 -10.87 -4.36
CA PRO A 293 -8.62 -11.66 -3.74
C PRO A 293 -9.70 -10.74 -3.15
N VAL A 294 -10.96 -11.04 -3.44
CA VAL A 294 -12.15 -10.36 -2.89
C VAL A 294 -13.13 -11.43 -2.43
N GLY A 295 -13.08 -11.80 -1.15
CA GLY A 295 -13.80 -12.97 -0.63
C GLY A 295 -13.37 -14.25 -1.36
N ASN A 296 -14.33 -14.98 -1.92
CA ASN A 296 -14.07 -16.18 -2.73
C ASN A 296 -13.81 -15.88 -4.22
N TYR A 297 -13.75 -14.60 -4.59
CA TYR A 297 -13.52 -14.15 -5.96
C TYR A 297 -12.10 -13.62 -6.11
N THR A 298 -11.63 -13.50 -7.35
CA THR A 298 -10.32 -12.92 -7.66
C THR A 298 -10.45 -12.02 -8.87
N PHE A 299 -10.09 -10.75 -8.69
CA PHE A 299 -9.93 -9.82 -9.80
C PHE A 299 -8.54 -9.96 -10.38
N ARG A 300 -8.45 -10.03 -11.70
CA ARG A 300 -7.20 -9.76 -12.39
C ARG A 300 -7.13 -8.28 -12.73
N LEU A 301 -6.21 -7.57 -12.10
CA LEU A 301 -5.93 -6.17 -12.39
C LEU A 301 -4.60 -6.05 -13.12
N ASP A 302 -4.64 -5.66 -14.39
CA ASP A 302 -3.45 -5.43 -15.19
C ASP A 302 -2.69 -4.20 -14.68
N ASP A 303 -1.36 -4.29 -14.58
CA ASP A 303 -0.48 -3.14 -14.26
C ASP A 303 -0.69 -2.00 -15.27
N GLY A 304 -0.92 -2.35 -16.54
CA GLY A 304 -1.15 -1.38 -17.61
C GLY A 304 -2.38 -0.49 -17.36
N LEU A 305 -3.44 -0.98 -16.72
CA LEU A 305 -4.58 -0.13 -16.36
C LEU A 305 -4.20 0.82 -15.22
N SER A 306 -3.42 0.34 -14.25
CA SER A 306 -2.92 1.16 -13.14
C SER A 306 -2.03 2.29 -13.66
N GLN A 307 -1.12 1.99 -14.59
CA GLN A 307 -0.28 3.01 -15.26
C GLN A 307 -1.12 3.98 -16.08
N PHE A 308 -2.16 3.51 -16.77
CA PHE A 308 -3.04 4.36 -17.59
C PHE A 308 -3.79 5.42 -16.76
N LEU A 309 -3.92 5.24 -15.44
CA LEU A 309 -4.45 6.29 -14.55
C LEU A 309 -3.63 7.58 -14.60
N GLU A 310 -2.33 7.50 -14.88
CA GLU A 310 -1.47 8.67 -15.07
C GLU A 310 -1.81 9.40 -16.37
N GLU A 311 -2.06 8.66 -17.45
CA GLU A 311 -2.50 9.23 -18.74
C GLU A 311 -3.86 9.91 -18.63
N LEU A 312 -4.73 9.40 -17.76
CA LEU A 312 -6.03 10.00 -17.44
C LEU A 312 -5.94 11.21 -16.49
N GLY A 313 -4.78 11.50 -15.92
CA GLY A 313 -4.58 12.55 -14.91
C GLY A 313 -5.18 12.23 -13.54
N ILE A 314 -5.53 10.96 -13.28
CA ILE A 314 -6.12 10.49 -12.02
C ILE A 314 -5.03 10.25 -10.97
N ALA A 315 -3.87 9.75 -11.41
CA ALA A 315 -2.77 9.35 -10.56
C ALA A 315 -1.44 9.97 -11.00
N LYS A 316 -0.41 9.85 -10.17
CA LYS A 316 0.94 10.29 -10.48
C LYS A 316 1.95 9.42 -9.75
N ARG A 317 2.96 8.92 -10.48
CA ARG A 317 4.11 8.25 -9.89
C ARG A 317 4.85 9.12 -8.89
N PHE A 318 5.44 8.49 -7.88
CA PHE A 318 6.16 9.16 -6.81
C PHE A 318 7.24 8.25 -6.21
N TRP A 319 8.25 8.84 -5.58
CA TRP A 319 9.27 8.14 -4.82
C TRP A 319 8.79 7.85 -3.40
N TYR A 320 9.07 6.65 -2.92
CA TYR A 320 8.80 6.26 -1.55
C TYR A 320 10.06 5.72 -0.87
N LYS A 321 10.07 5.73 0.47
CA LYS A 321 11.21 5.27 1.27
C LYS A 321 10.78 4.53 2.52
N ALA A 322 11.43 3.41 2.77
CA ALA A 322 11.47 2.71 4.05
C ALA A 322 12.90 2.67 4.56
N SER A 323 13.13 2.95 5.85
CA SER A 323 14.46 2.85 6.44
C SER A 323 14.43 2.36 7.87
N TRP A 324 15.42 1.55 8.25
CA TRP A 324 15.60 1.08 9.61
C TRP A 324 17.09 0.97 9.95
N LYS A 325 17.40 1.10 11.24
CA LYS A 325 18.76 1.06 11.74
C LYS A 325 19.01 -0.16 12.59
N GLU A 326 20.24 -0.66 12.54
CA GLU A 326 20.76 -1.61 13.51
C GLU A 326 22.19 -1.23 13.91
N VAL A 327 22.56 -1.57 15.14
CA VAL A 327 23.94 -1.46 15.61
C VAL A 327 24.58 -2.84 15.50
N TRP A 328 25.69 -2.92 14.78
CA TRP A 328 26.40 -4.17 14.53
C TRP A 328 27.82 -4.12 15.10
N LYS A 329 28.09 -5.04 16.04
CA LYS A 329 29.44 -5.36 16.50
C LYS A 329 30.02 -6.43 15.59
N TRP A 330 31.10 -6.09 14.89
CA TRP A 330 31.65 -6.93 13.82
C TRP A 330 32.88 -7.75 14.25
N LYS A 331 33.38 -7.56 15.48
CA LYS A 331 34.42 -8.39 16.12
C LYS A 331 33.91 -9.12 17.34
#